data_AF-A0A1V5BF41-F1
#
_entry.id   AF-A0A1V5BF41-F1
#
_cell.length_a   1.000
_cell.length_b   1.000
_cell.length_c   1.000
_cell.angle_alpha   90.00
_cell.angle_beta   90.00
_cell.angle_gamma   90.00
#
_symmetry.space_group_name_H-M   'P 1'
#
loop_
_entity.id
_entity.type
_entity.pdbx_description
1 polymer ?
#
loop_
_entity_poly.entity_id
_entity_poly.type
_entity_poly.pdbx_seq_one_letter_code
_entity_poly.pdbx_strand_id
1 'polypeptide(L)'
;MCIVFVIAMVAFSGCMESKTESYDDAAWLNLYNQSSEKIDSYIADIQEIGLGSTSKQLEARDKYRELENFANSTLAESKEYRVSPELESAKEDYEIALVKFAAFASNGRQGIGDLLAGKERSAALSAAITDFSDALAAKTRSESKIRNLTSATAEKTTPTATTSTAKKRTLTEEQKELAITSIEGYTEVQDAAITQDGDQLSLAIIVPYGTNEETAKDLGDSFVRLVKTFGPEEAPGKEIGPGIYDYLVGVYYPNGDTVALGAKVSNARAIHW
;
A
#
# COMPACT_ATOMS: atom_id res chain seq x y z
N MET A 1 -12.48 -3.77 -4.27
CA MET A 1 -11.16 -4.12 -4.84
C MET A 1 -11.32 -5.09 -6.02
N CYS A 2 -11.53 -4.61 -7.25
CA CYS A 2 -11.56 -5.46 -8.48
C CYS A 2 -11.17 -4.69 -9.78
N ILE A 3 -10.90 -3.38 -9.72
CA ILE A 3 -10.85 -2.53 -10.92
C ILE A 3 -9.45 -2.45 -11.57
N VAL A 4 -8.38 -2.81 -10.83
CA VAL A 4 -7.03 -2.93 -11.41
C VAL A 4 -6.92 -4.16 -12.34
N PHE A 5 -7.78 -5.17 -12.13
CA PHE A 5 -7.73 -6.46 -12.82
C PHE A 5 -8.09 -6.40 -14.32
N VAL A 6 -8.83 -5.38 -14.77
CA VAL A 6 -9.39 -5.34 -16.14
C VAL A 6 -8.55 -4.48 -17.10
N ILE A 7 -7.79 -3.50 -16.61
CA ILE A 7 -7.08 -2.55 -17.48
C ILE A 7 -5.72 -3.12 -17.96
N ALA A 8 -5.05 -3.95 -17.15
CA ALA A 8 -3.79 -4.58 -17.56
C ALA A 8 -3.99 -5.66 -18.66
N MET A 9 -5.17 -6.30 -18.71
CA MET A 9 -5.42 -7.41 -19.65
C MET A 9 -5.76 -6.96 -21.08
N VAL A 10 -6.26 -5.72 -21.27
CA VAL A 10 -6.74 -5.24 -22.58
C VAL A 10 -5.67 -4.50 -23.39
N ALA A 11 -4.62 -3.96 -22.74
CA ALA A 11 -3.61 -3.16 -23.43
C ALA A 11 -2.50 -3.97 -24.14
N PHE A 12 -2.35 -5.27 -23.85
CA PHE A 12 -1.19 -6.06 -24.31
C PHE A 12 -1.42 -6.86 -25.60
N SER A 13 -2.61 -6.81 -26.23
CA SER A 13 -2.94 -7.60 -27.43
C SER A 13 -2.65 -6.92 -28.78
N GLY A 14 -2.09 -5.71 -28.80
CA GLY A 14 -1.90 -4.95 -30.03
C GLY A 14 -0.43 -4.58 -30.28
N CYS A 15 0.16 -5.17 -31.32
CA CYS A 15 1.48 -4.89 -31.89
C CYS A 15 2.68 -5.51 -31.15
N MET A 16 3.18 -6.64 -31.68
CA MET A 16 4.61 -6.91 -31.90
C MET A 16 4.73 -8.26 -32.62
N GLU A 17 4.69 -8.23 -33.94
CA GLU A 17 4.93 -9.41 -34.79
C GLU A 17 6.29 -9.23 -35.46
N SER A 18 7.34 -9.46 -34.67
CA SER A 18 8.67 -9.78 -35.18
C SER A 18 9.20 -10.91 -34.31
N LYS A 19 10.03 -11.80 -34.85
CA LYS A 19 10.46 -13.06 -34.22
C LYS A 19 11.14 -12.81 -32.86
N THR A 20 10.36 -12.77 -31.79
CA THR A 20 10.81 -12.45 -30.43
C THR A 20 10.54 -13.64 -29.54
N GLU A 21 11.47 -13.96 -28.66
CA GLU A 21 11.20 -14.85 -27.52
C GLU A 21 9.88 -14.41 -26.89
N SER A 22 8.94 -15.35 -26.77
CA SER A 22 7.63 -15.08 -26.16
C SER A 22 7.85 -14.77 -24.69
N TYR A 23 7.74 -13.51 -24.31
CA TYR A 23 7.74 -13.10 -22.91
C TYR A 23 6.34 -13.32 -22.33
N ASP A 24 6.27 -13.87 -21.13
CA ASP A 24 5.03 -14.22 -20.44
C ASP A 24 4.62 -13.15 -19.42
N ASP A 25 4.85 -11.87 -19.76
CA ASP A 25 4.67 -10.70 -18.88
C ASP A 25 3.30 -10.67 -18.20
N ALA A 26 2.24 -10.96 -18.96
CA ALA A 26 0.87 -10.97 -18.44
C ALA A 26 0.64 -12.10 -17.41
N ALA A 27 1.22 -13.27 -17.64
CA ALA A 27 1.10 -14.40 -16.74
C ALA A 27 1.90 -14.16 -15.44
N TRP A 28 3.11 -13.62 -15.57
CA TRP A 28 3.91 -13.22 -14.41
C TRP A 28 3.24 -12.12 -13.58
N LEU A 29 2.68 -11.07 -14.20
CA LEU A 29 1.95 -10.02 -13.50
C LEU A 29 0.70 -10.55 -12.79
N ASN A 30 -0.01 -11.51 -13.40
CA ASN A 30 -1.14 -12.16 -12.75
C ASN A 30 -0.70 -12.97 -11.52
N LEU A 31 0.38 -13.76 -11.63
CA LEU A 31 0.96 -14.47 -10.50
C LEU A 31 1.31 -13.49 -9.37
N TYR A 32 2.03 -12.42 -9.70
CA TYR A 32 2.44 -11.36 -8.77
C TYR A 32 1.26 -10.76 -7.99
N ASN A 33 0.18 -10.38 -8.69
CA ASN A 33 -0.98 -9.76 -8.04
C ASN A 33 -1.68 -10.73 -7.10
N GLN A 34 -1.93 -11.97 -7.55
CA GLN A 34 -2.61 -12.98 -6.74
C GLN A 34 -1.80 -13.34 -5.49
N SER A 35 -0.49 -13.45 -5.62
CA SER A 35 0.38 -13.78 -4.50
C SER A 35 0.61 -12.61 -3.55
N SER A 36 0.64 -11.38 -4.05
CA SER A 36 0.70 -10.16 -3.24
C SER A 36 -0.50 -10.07 -2.29
N GLU A 37 -1.72 -10.20 -2.81
CA GLU A 37 -2.97 -10.18 -2.01
C GLU A 37 -2.98 -11.28 -0.95
N LYS A 38 -2.50 -12.48 -1.31
CA LYS A 38 -2.48 -13.61 -0.38
C LYS A 38 -1.43 -13.45 0.72
N ILE A 39 -0.28 -12.86 0.42
CA ILE A 39 0.74 -12.51 1.42
C ILE A 39 0.15 -11.49 2.41
N ASP A 40 -0.51 -10.45 1.91
CA ASP A 40 -1.13 -9.43 2.77
C ASP A 40 -2.20 -10.03 3.69
N SER A 41 -2.98 -11.00 3.20
CA SER A 41 -3.93 -11.76 4.03
C SER A 41 -3.24 -12.59 5.13
N TYR A 42 -2.14 -13.29 4.83
CA TYR A 42 -1.41 -14.03 5.87
C TYR A 42 -0.81 -13.12 6.93
N ILE A 43 -0.34 -11.93 6.54
CA ILE A 43 0.19 -10.94 7.48
C ILE A 43 -0.91 -10.49 8.45
N ALA A 44 -2.09 -10.17 7.93
CA ALA A 44 -3.23 -9.78 8.76
C ALA A 44 -3.62 -10.89 9.75
N ASP A 45 -3.73 -12.14 9.27
CA ASP A 45 -4.03 -13.31 10.13
C ASP A 45 -3.00 -13.45 11.26
N ILE A 46 -1.71 -13.39 10.94
CA ILE A 46 -0.62 -13.54 11.92
C ILE A 46 -0.64 -12.41 12.95
N GLN A 47 -0.96 -11.18 12.54
CA GLN A 47 -1.08 -10.03 13.44
C GLN A 47 -2.27 -10.16 14.39
N GLU A 48 -3.41 -10.68 13.91
CA GLU A 48 -4.64 -10.84 14.70
C GLU A 48 -4.53 -11.94 15.77
N ILE A 49 -3.86 -13.05 15.45
CA ILE A 49 -3.77 -14.20 16.36
C ILE A 49 -3.14 -13.81 17.71
N GLY A 50 -2.12 -12.94 17.68
CA GLY A 50 -1.39 -12.44 18.86
C GLY A 50 -0.62 -13.52 19.62
N LEU A 51 0.40 -13.14 20.40
CA LEU A 51 1.22 -14.09 21.18
C LEU A 51 0.56 -14.55 22.50
N GLY A 52 -0.78 -14.62 22.53
CA GLY A 52 -1.58 -14.89 23.73
C GLY A 52 -1.52 -16.35 24.20
N SER A 53 -2.69 -17.00 24.33
CA SER A 53 -2.77 -18.40 24.81
C SER A 53 -1.95 -19.38 23.98
N THR A 54 -1.56 -20.53 24.55
CA THR A 54 -0.90 -21.64 23.86
C THR A 54 -1.65 -22.09 22.59
N SER A 55 -2.99 -22.04 22.60
CA SER A 55 -3.81 -22.37 21.42
C SER A 55 -3.57 -21.39 20.27
N LYS A 56 -3.56 -20.08 20.57
CA LYS A 56 -3.27 -19.02 19.59
C LYS A 56 -1.83 -19.12 19.08
N GLN A 57 -0.89 -19.43 19.96
CA GLN A 57 0.50 -19.67 19.55
C GLN A 57 0.60 -20.86 18.57
N LEU A 58 -0.13 -21.94 18.80
CA LEU A 58 -0.14 -23.09 17.88
C LEU A 58 -0.75 -22.74 16.51
N GLU A 59 -1.85 -21.98 16.51
CA GLU A 59 -2.50 -21.48 15.30
C GLU A 59 -1.57 -20.58 14.49
N ALA A 60 -0.91 -19.62 15.15
CA ALA A 60 0.09 -18.76 14.51
C ALA A 60 1.23 -19.58 13.89
N ARG A 61 1.71 -20.61 14.60
CA ARG A 61 2.78 -21.51 14.11
C ARG A 61 2.37 -22.23 12.82
N ASP A 62 1.12 -22.65 12.73
CA ASP A 62 0.61 -23.35 11.55
C ASP A 62 0.40 -22.37 10.38
N LYS A 63 -0.08 -21.15 10.65
CA LYS A 63 -0.13 -20.06 9.65
C LYS A 63 1.24 -19.66 9.10
N TYR A 64 2.26 -19.61 9.96
CA TYR A 64 3.64 -19.41 9.51
C TYR A 64 4.09 -20.53 8.56
N ARG A 65 3.74 -21.79 8.82
CA ARG A 65 4.06 -22.89 7.89
C ARG A 65 3.34 -22.74 6.55
N GLU A 66 2.08 -22.32 6.56
CA GLU A 66 1.32 -22.08 5.32
C GLU A 66 1.95 -20.97 4.49
N LEU A 67 2.37 -19.86 5.12
CA LEU A 67 3.08 -18.77 4.47
C LEU A 67 4.44 -19.23 3.89
N GLU A 68 5.23 -20.00 4.64
CA GLU A 68 6.51 -20.56 4.19
C GLU A 68 6.33 -21.41 2.93
N ASN A 69 5.36 -22.33 2.95
CA ASN A 69 5.05 -23.19 1.79
C ASN A 69 4.57 -22.37 0.59
N PHE A 70 3.71 -21.38 0.84
CA PHE A 70 3.18 -20.51 -0.20
C PHE A 70 4.29 -19.68 -0.88
N ALA A 71 5.15 -19.05 -0.11
CA ALA A 71 6.26 -18.24 -0.62
C ALA A 71 7.24 -19.09 -1.45
N ASN A 72 7.60 -20.28 -0.97
CA ASN A 72 8.48 -21.19 -1.70
C ASN A 72 7.86 -21.71 -3.01
N SER A 73 6.56 -22.05 -3.01
CA SER A 73 5.84 -22.47 -4.22
C SER A 73 5.77 -21.34 -5.25
N THR A 74 5.45 -20.13 -4.80
CA THR A 74 5.35 -18.95 -5.68
C THR A 74 6.71 -18.60 -6.27
N LEU A 75 7.80 -18.74 -5.49
CA LEU A 75 9.17 -18.51 -5.96
C LEU A 75 9.62 -19.56 -6.99
N ALA A 76 9.17 -20.81 -6.85
CA ALA A 76 9.45 -21.83 -7.85
C ALA A 76 8.71 -21.51 -9.17
N GLU A 77 7.45 -21.12 -9.07
CA GLU A 77 6.63 -20.74 -10.22
C GLU A 77 7.14 -19.46 -10.91
N SER A 78 7.56 -18.44 -10.15
CA SER A 78 8.07 -17.18 -10.71
C SER A 78 9.28 -17.38 -11.61
N LYS A 79 10.15 -18.36 -11.27
CA LYS A 79 11.36 -18.70 -12.03
C LYS A 79 11.07 -19.32 -13.39
N GLU A 80 9.88 -19.88 -13.59
CA GLU A 80 9.48 -20.46 -14.88
C GLU A 80 9.16 -19.39 -15.93
N TYR A 81 8.74 -18.19 -15.50
CA TYR A 81 8.38 -17.10 -16.40
C TYR A 81 9.63 -16.38 -16.93
N ARG A 82 9.72 -16.23 -18.25
CA ARG A 82 10.61 -15.26 -18.88
C ARG A 82 9.85 -13.95 -19.06
N VAL A 83 10.36 -12.87 -18.48
CA VAL A 83 9.75 -11.55 -18.59
C VAL A 83 10.59 -10.63 -19.45
N SER A 84 9.97 -9.58 -19.96
CA SER A 84 10.66 -8.55 -20.72
C SER A 84 11.78 -7.89 -19.88
N PRO A 85 12.85 -7.38 -20.52
CA PRO A 85 13.95 -6.70 -19.82
C PRO A 85 13.48 -5.56 -18.90
N GLU A 86 12.38 -4.91 -19.26
CA GLU A 86 11.73 -3.86 -18.48
C GLU A 86 11.18 -4.39 -17.14
N LEU A 87 10.64 -5.62 -17.11
CA LEU A 87 10.07 -6.24 -15.92
C LEU A 87 11.07 -7.09 -15.13
N GLU A 88 12.20 -7.48 -15.72
CA GLU A 88 13.20 -8.35 -15.08
C GLU A 88 13.66 -7.81 -13.71
N SER A 89 13.88 -6.51 -13.60
CA SER A 89 14.29 -5.89 -12.33
C SER A 89 13.18 -5.86 -11.27
N ALA A 90 11.91 -5.80 -11.69
CA ALA A 90 10.77 -5.90 -10.76
C ALA A 90 10.56 -7.35 -10.31
N LYS A 91 10.78 -8.31 -11.22
CA LYS A 91 10.78 -9.73 -10.93
C LYS A 91 11.85 -10.11 -9.92
N GLU A 92 13.09 -9.63 -10.10
CA GLU A 92 14.18 -9.90 -9.16
C GLU A 92 13.86 -9.38 -7.75
N ASP A 93 13.37 -8.14 -7.62
CA ASP A 93 12.95 -7.59 -6.32
C ASP A 93 11.83 -8.40 -5.67
N TYR A 94 10.90 -8.90 -6.48
CA TYR A 94 9.80 -9.73 -6.00
C TYR A 94 10.28 -11.12 -5.53
N GLU A 95 11.19 -11.75 -6.26
CA GLU A 95 11.81 -13.02 -5.85
C GLU A 95 12.61 -12.86 -4.55
N ILE A 96 13.33 -11.74 -4.39
CA ILE A 96 13.99 -11.38 -3.13
C ILE A 96 12.96 -11.26 -1.99
N ALA A 97 11.82 -10.61 -2.24
CA ALA A 97 10.74 -10.49 -1.26
C ALA A 97 10.21 -11.87 -0.84
N LEU A 98 9.97 -12.78 -1.79
CA LEU A 98 9.51 -14.14 -1.52
C LEU A 98 10.50 -14.95 -0.66
N VAL A 99 11.79 -14.87 -0.96
CA VAL A 99 12.84 -15.50 -0.14
C VAL A 99 12.81 -14.97 1.30
N LYS A 100 12.64 -13.66 1.46
CA LYS A 100 12.58 -13.02 2.78
C LYS A 100 11.30 -13.37 3.54
N PHE A 101 10.15 -13.48 2.86
CA PHE A 101 8.91 -13.96 3.48
C PHE A 101 9.01 -15.41 3.95
N ALA A 102 9.66 -16.29 3.18
CA ALA A 102 9.92 -17.65 3.60
C ALA A 102 10.83 -17.70 4.85
N ALA A 103 11.88 -16.87 4.88
CA ALA A 103 12.77 -16.74 6.03
C ALA A 103 12.04 -16.22 7.29
N PHE A 104 11.27 -15.14 7.14
CA PHE A 104 10.39 -14.60 8.19
C PHE A 104 9.49 -15.70 8.76
N ALA A 105 8.85 -16.47 7.89
CA ALA A 105 7.90 -17.49 8.29
C ALA A 105 8.57 -18.64 9.05
N SER A 106 9.74 -19.08 8.58
CA SER A 106 10.55 -20.10 9.25
C SER A 106 11.03 -19.63 10.63
N ASN A 107 11.54 -18.40 10.71
CA ASN A 107 12.02 -17.79 11.95
C ASN A 107 10.88 -17.53 12.95
N GLY A 108 9.71 -17.08 12.48
CA GLY A 108 8.50 -16.91 13.31
C GLY A 108 8.01 -18.24 13.89
N ARG A 109 7.98 -19.29 13.06
CA ARG A 109 7.65 -20.66 13.49
C ARG A 109 8.62 -21.18 14.55
N GLN A 110 9.92 -20.98 14.36
CA GLN A 110 10.94 -21.36 15.33
C GLN A 110 10.80 -20.54 16.63
N GLY A 111 10.56 -19.24 16.52
CA GLY A 111 10.37 -18.35 17.66
C GLY A 111 9.18 -18.73 18.53
N ILE A 112 8.06 -19.09 17.92
CA ILE A 112 6.90 -19.62 18.64
C ILE A 112 7.23 -20.98 19.28
N GLY A 113 7.95 -21.86 18.57
CA GLY A 113 8.39 -23.13 19.14
C GLY A 113 9.25 -22.96 20.39
N ASP A 114 10.15 -21.98 20.38
CA ASP A 114 10.98 -21.61 21.53
C ASP A 114 10.14 -21.05 22.70
N LEU A 115 9.15 -20.21 22.42
CA LEU A 115 8.23 -19.69 23.44
C LEU A 115 7.40 -20.81 24.09
N LEU A 116 6.87 -21.73 23.28
CA LEU A 116 6.14 -22.91 23.76
C LEU A 116 7.02 -23.83 24.62
N ALA A 117 8.34 -23.84 24.36
CA ALA A 117 9.32 -24.55 25.17
C ALA A 117 9.78 -23.78 26.42
N GLY A 118 9.21 -22.59 26.69
CA GLY A 118 9.50 -21.78 27.88
C GLY A 118 10.78 -20.94 27.79
N LYS A 119 11.29 -20.65 26.58
CA LYS A 119 12.45 -19.76 26.42
C LYS A 119 12.00 -18.30 26.42
N GLU A 120 12.47 -17.51 27.38
CA GLU A 120 11.98 -16.13 27.64
C GLU A 120 12.30 -15.10 26.54
N ARG A 121 13.27 -15.37 25.65
CA ARG A 121 13.56 -14.53 24.47
C ARG A 121 14.07 -15.39 23.32
N SER A 122 13.27 -15.56 22.28
CA SER A 122 13.74 -16.21 21.06
C SER A 122 14.43 -15.20 20.15
N ALA A 123 15.74 -15.37 19.94
CA ALA A 123 16.48 -14.67 18.91
C ALA A 123 15.85 -14.87 17.52
N ALA A 124 15.16 -16.00 17.29
CA ALA A 124 14.44 -16.26 16.04
C ALA A 124 13.23 -15.33 15.87
N LEU A 125 12.54 -14.93 16.94
CA LEU A 125 11.44 -13.95 16.84
C LEU A 125 11.97 -12.56 16.48
N SER A 126 13.13 -12.18 17.03
CA SER A 126 13.78 -10.92 16.65
C SER A 126 14.24 -10.94 15.19
N ALA A 127 14.82 -12.06 14.73
CA ALA A 127 15.20 -12.25 13.34
C ALA A 127 13.98 -12.19 12.40
N ALA A 128 12.87 -12.81 12.79
CA ALA A 128 11.62 -12.76 12.05
C ALA A 128 11.13 -11.32 11.84
N ILE A 129 11.16 -10.47 12.87
CA ILE A 129 10.75 -9.05 12.74
C ILE A 129 11.63 -8.32 11.72
N THR A 130 12.95 -8.53 11.77
CA THR A 130 13.87 -7.93 10.80
C THR A 130 13.58 -8.43 9.38
N ASP A 131 13.47 -9.75 9.18
CA ASP A 131 13.19 -10.36 7.88
C ASP A 131 11.86 -9.86 7.29
N PHE A 132 10.86 -9.65 8.15
CA PHE A 132 9.56 -9.12 7.76
C PHE A 132 9.65 -7.68 7.23
N SER A 133 10.30 -6.78 7.98
CA SER A 133 10.54 -5.41 7.53
C SER A 133 11.27 -5.37 6.19
N ASP A 134 12.26 -6.24 6.06
CA ASP A 134 13.09 -6.38 4.87
C ASP A 134 12.31 -6.93 3.66
N ALA A 135 11.36 -7.83 3.89
CA ALA A 135 10.47 -8.39 2.87
C ALA A 135 9.48 -7.34 2.36
N LEU A 136 8.87 -6.57 3.28
CA LEU A 136 7.97 -5.46 2.94
C LEU A 136 8.68 -4.41 2.07
N ALA A 137 9.89 -4.00 2.46
CA ALA A 137 10.67 -3.02 1.69
C ALA A 137 11.03 -3.50 0.28
N ALA A 138 11.23 -4.82 0.08
CA ALA A 138 11.44 -5.40 -1.25
C ALA A 138 10.14 -5.43 -2.07
N LYS A 139 9.03 -5.83 -1.46
CA LYS A 139 7.69 -5.82 -2.09
C LYS A 139 7.33 -4.41 -2.59
N THR A 140 7.42 -3.39 -1.74
CA THR A 140 7.09 -2.00 -2.10
C THR A 140 7.96 -1.47 -3.25
N ARG A 141 9.24 -1.85 -3.33
CA ARG A 141 10.11 -1.50 -4.46
C ARG A 141 9.63 -2.13 -5.76
N SER A 142 9.26 -3.42 -5.73
CA SER A 142 8.69 -4.11 -6.90
C SER A 142 7.37 -3.46 -7.37
N GLU A 143 6.46 -3.14 -6.42
CA GLU A 143 5.17 -2.50 -6.71
C GLU A 143 5.38 -1.14 -7.39
N SER A 144 6.33 -0.35 -6.89
CA SER A 144 6.66 0.97 -7.43
C SER A 144 7.22 0.87 -8.85
N LYS A 145 8.11 -0.10 -9.12
CA LYS A 145 8.65 -0.34 -10.46
C LYS A 145 7.55 -0.74 -11.45
N ILE A 146 6.70 -1.71 -11.08
CA ILE A 146 5.57 -2.14 -11.93
C ILE A 146 4.66 -0.95 -12.23
N ARG A 147 4.31 -0.16 -11.21
CA ARG A 147 3.47 1.03 -11.37
C ARG A 147 4.07 2.01 -12.38
N ASN A 148 5.36 2.34 -12.25
CA ASN A 148 6.04 3.26 -13.16
C ASN A 148 6.06 2.75 -14.61
N LEU A 149 6.29 1.45 -14.81
CA LEU A 149 6.28 0.80 -16.12
C LEU A 149 4.89 0.81 -16.76
N THR A 150 3.84 0.57 -15.96
CA THR A 150 2.45 0.64 -16.45
C THR A 150 2.03 2.06 -16.81
N SER A 151 2.50 3.08 -16.08
CA SER A 151 2.22 4.49 -16.36
C SER A 151 2.96 5.00 -17.61
N ALA A 152 4.23 4.64 -17.79
CA ALA A 152 5.04 5.04 -18.94
C ALA A 152 4.49 4.49 -20.27
N THR A 153 3.90 3.29 -20.23
CA THR A 153 3.26 2.67 -21.40
C THR A 153 1.98 3.41 -21.82
N ALA A 154 1.28 4.05 -20.88
CA ALA A 154 0.04 4.78 -21.17
C ALA A 154 0.26 6.16 -21.83
N GLU A 155 1.44 6.79 -21.67
CA GLU A 155 1.71 8.13 -22.22
C GLU A 155 2.24 8.13 -23.67
N LYS A 156 2.70 6.99 -24.21
CA LYS A 156 3.34 6.93 -25.54
C LYS A 156 2.37 6.79 -26.73
N THR A 157 1.09 7.09 -26.56
CA THR A 157 0.11 7.19 -27.66
C THR A 157 -0.56 8.57 -27.67
N THR A 158 -0.36 9.35 -28.74
CA THR A 158 -0.98 10.68 -28.96
C THR A 158 -1.55 10.74 -30.40
N PRO A 159 -2.45 11.69 -30.76
CA PRO A 159 -3.91 11.62 -30.56
C PRO A 159 -4.72 11.84 -31.86
N THR A 160 -5.96 11.33 -31.97
CA THR A 160 -6.96 11.90 -32.90
C THR A 160 -8.40 11.67 -32.40
N ALA A 161 -9.08 12.80 -32.15
CA ALA A 161 -10.51 13.09 -32.20
C ALA A 161 -11.53 12.34 -31.27
N THR A 162 -11.93 13.07 -30.22
CA THR A 162 -13.32 13.37 -29.81
C THR A 162 -14.27 12.21 -29.49
N THR A 163 -14.29 11.75 -28.24
CA THR A 163 -15.52 11.73 -27.41
C THR A 163 -15.15 11.63 -25.92
N SER A 164 -15.84 12.43 -25.09
CA SER A 164 -15.66 12.54 -23.64
C SER A 164 -15.94 11.22 -22.92
N THR A 165 -14.89 10.56 -22.43
CA THR A 165 -14.96 9.47 -21.45
C THR A 165 -14.19 9.88 -20.20
N ALA A 166 -14.85 9.79 -19.05
CA ALA A 166 -14.42 10.34 -17.76
C ALA A 166 -13.00 9.92 -17.36
N LYS A 167 -12.07 10.88 -17.41
CA LYS A 167 -10.72 10.78 -16.86
C LYS A 167 -10.82 10.41 -15.37
N LYS A 168 -10.22 9.29 -14.99
CA LYS A 168 -10.16 8.82 -13.59
C LYS A 168 -9.57 9.95 -12.73
N ARG A 169 -10.33 10.38 -11.73
CA ARG A 169 -9.99 11.49 -10.84
C ARG A 169 -9.07 10.94 -9.76
N THR A 170 -7.76 11.04 -9.94
CA THR A 170 -6.79 10.49 -8.99
C THR A 170 -5.73 11.55 -8.71
N LEU A 171 -5.39 11.73 -7.43
CA LEU A 171 -4.25 12.56 -7.03
C LEU A 171 -2.95 11.86 -7.44
N THR A 172 -2.06 12.60 -8.08
CA THR A 172 -0.70 12.10 -8.35
C THR A 172 0.08 11.96 -7.04
N GLU A 173 1.10 11.11 -7.02
CA GLU A 173 1.95 10.96 -5.84
C GLU A 173 2.68 12.27 -5.49
N GLU A 174 3.08 13.05 -6.50
CA GLU A 174 3.66 14.38 -6.32
C GLU A 174 2.70 15.35 -5.60
N GLN A 175 1.41 15.32 -5.95
CA GLN A 175 0.40 16.16 -5.30
C GLN A 175 0.17 15.75 -3.84
N LYS A 176 0.20 14.43 -3.55
CA LYS A 176 0.10 13.92 -2.18
C LYS A 176 1.32 14.34 -1.35
N GLU A 177 2.52 14.16 -1.90
CA GLU A 177 3.78 14.52 -1.23
C GLU A 177 3.83 16.01 -0.91
N LEU A 178 3.47 16.88 -1.85
CA LEU A 178 3.39 18.33 -1.61
C LEU A 178 2.42 18.69 -0.48
N ALA A 179 1.26 18.01 -0.41
CA ALA A 179 0.30 18.23 0.67
C ALA A 179 0.85 17.75 2.02
N ILE A 180 1.49 16.56 2.06
CA ILE A 180 2.12 15.97 3.25
C ILE A 180 3.24 16.86 3.77
N THR A 181 4.23 17.20 2.93
CA THR A 181 5.34 18.07 3.33
C THR A 181 4.85 19.44 3.81
N SER A 182 3.78 19.97 3.20
CA SER A 182 3.21 21.26 3.61
C SER A 182 2.54 21.21 4.97
N ILE A 183 1.83 20.13 5.31
CA ILE A 183 1.18 19.99 6.63
C ILE A 183 2.20 19.64 7.72
N GLU A 184 3.24 18.88 7.41
CA GLU A 184 4.36 18.59 8.33
C GLU A 184 5.21 19.82 8.66
N GLY A 185 5.11 20.88 7.84
CA GLY A 185 5.72 22.17 8.15
C GLY A 185 5.08 22.89 9.35
N TYR A 186 3.91 22.45 9.82
CA TYR A 186 3.25 22.98 11.01
C TYR A 186 3.92 22.40 12.27
N THR A 187 4.25 23.25 13.23
CA THR A 187 4.98 22.85 14.46
C THR A 187 4.24 21.82 15.31
N GLU A 188 2.93 21.73 15.12
CA GLU A 188 1.99 20.86 15.82
C GLU A 188 1.79 19.51 15.11
N VAL A 189 2.49 19.25 14.01
CA VAL A 189 2.41 18.00 13.24
C VAL A 189 3.73 17.25 13.32
N GLN A 190 3.67 15.97 13.67
CA GLN A 190 4.84 15.09 13.76
C GLN A 190 5.01 14.23 12.50
N ASP A 191 3.90 13.81 11.90
CA ASP A 191 3.85 12.92 10.74
C ASP A 191 2.48 13.07 10.05
N ALA A 192 2.42 12.85 8.74
CA ALA A 192 1.16 12.86 8.00
C ALA A 192 1.15 11.88 6.82
N ALA A 193 -0.03 11.36 6.50
CA ALA A 193 -0.19 10.41 5.39
C ALA A 193 -1.49 10.65 4.62
N ILE A 194 -1.45 10.34 3.32
CA ILE A 194 -2.62 10.35 2.43
C ILE A 194 -2.71 9.02 1.69
N THR A 195 -3.87 8.38 1.76
CA THR A 195 -4.20 7.22 0.92
C THR A 195 -5.46 7.52 0.11
N GLN A 196 -5.57 6.88 -1.06
CA GLN A 196 -6.71 7.07 -1.98
C GLN A 196 -7.26 5.72 -2.44
N ASP A 197 -8.56 5.50 -2.26
CA ASP A 197 -9.30 4.41 -2.89
C ASP A 197 -10.45 4.99 -3.73
N GLY A 198 -10.27 4.97 -5.06
CA GLY A 198 -11.22 5.59 -5.98
C GLY A 198 -11.39 7.08 -5.70
N ASP A 199 -12.62 7.50 -5.38
CA ASP A 199 -12.95 8.89 -5.05
C ASP A 199 -12.86 9.19 -3.54
N GLN A 200 -12.48 8.20 -2.71
CA GLN A 200 -12.31 8.36 -1.27
C GLN A 200 -10.84 8.62 -0.92
N LEU A 201 -10.60 9.66 -0.14
CA LEU A 201 -9.29 10.01 0.42
C LEU A 201 -9.30 9.81 1.94
N SER A 202 -8.32 9.07 2.44
CA SER A 202 -8.08 8.94 3.87
C SER A 202 -6.82 9.70 4.25
N LEU A 203 -6.97 10.68 5.12
CA LEU A 203 -5.94 11.57 5.60
C LEU A 203 -5.68 11.24 7.08
N ALA A 204 -4.41 11.06 7.43
CA ALA A 204 -3.99 10.85 8.81
C ALA A 204 -2.95 11.89 9.21
N ILE A 205 -3.08 12.44 10.41
CA ILE A 205 -2.12 13.38 11.01
C ILE A 205 -1.75 12.84 12.39
N ILE A 206 -0.46 12.78 12.69
CA ILE A 206 0.06 12.49 14.03
C ILE A 206 0.48 13.81 14.68
N VAL A 207 -0.05 14.09 15.86
CA VAL A 207 0.19 15.34 16.62
C VAL A 207 0.85 15.05 17.97
N PRO A 208 1.61 15.99 18.58
CA PRO A 208 2.19 15.77 19.89
C PRO A 208 1.12 15.63 20.98
N TYR A 209 1.46 14.91 22.05
CA TYR A 209 0.63 14.84 23.25
C TYR A 209 0.34 16.24 23.80
N GLY A 210 -0.92 16.46 24.20
CA GLY A 210 -1.39 17.75 24.70
C GLY A 210 -2.00 18.66 23.63
N THR A 211 -1.94 18.28 22.35
CA THR A 211 -2.76 18.90 21.30
C THR A 211 -4.23 18.71 21.64
N ASN A 212 -4.99 19.80 21.75
CA ASN A 212 -6.41 19.74 22.06
C ASN A 212 -7.24 19.45 20.79
N GLU A 213 -8.50 19.06 21.01
CA GLU A 213 -9.42 18.68 19.94
C GLU A 213 -9.68 19.80 18.92
N GLU A 214 -9.80 21.07 19.36
CA GLU A 214 -10.04 22.21 18.47
C GLU A 214 -8.85 22.42 17.51
N THR A 215 -7.63 22.42 18.04
CA THR A 215 -6.40 22.51 17.23
C THR A 215 -6.26 21.32 16.29
N ALA A 216 -6.61 20.11 16.73
CA ALA A 216 -6.61 18.92 15.87
C ALA A 216 -7.59 19.08 14.69
N LYS A 217 -8.80 19.59 14.94
CA LYS A 217 -9.78 19.88 13.88
C LYS A 217 -9.24 20.92 12.90
N ASP A 218 -8.64 22.00 13.39
CA ASP A 218 -8.04 23.03 12.54
C ASP A 218 -6.91 22.49 11.65
N LEU A 219 -6.09 21.58 12.16
CA LEU A 219 -5.04 20.91 11.39
C LEU A 219 -5.63 20.02 10.29
N GLY A 220 -6.65 19.23 10.59
CA GLY A 220 -7.29 18.40 9.57
C GLY A 220 -8.07 19.21 8.52
N ASP A 221 -8.70 20.31 8.90
CA ASP A 221 -9.28 21.29 7.96
C ASP A 221 -8.21 21.87 7.04
N SER A 222 -7.06 22.24 7.60
CA SER A 222 -5.91 22.74 6.85
C SER A 222 -5.35 21.68 5.89
N PHE A 223 -5.29 20.42 6.31
CA PHE A 223 -4.77 19.35 5.47
C PHE A 223 -5.66 19.08 4.26
N VAL A 224 -6.99 19.05 4.44
CA VAL A 224 -7.93 18.94 3.31
C VAL A 224 -7.77 20.12 2.34
N ARG A 225 -7.54 21.34 2.85
CA ARG A 225 -7.31 22.51 1.99
C ARG A 225 -6.03 22.39 1.18
N LEU A 226 -4.95 21.88 1.77
CA LEU A 226 -3.69 21.63 1.06
C LEU A 226 -3.89 20.60 -0.06
N VAL A 227 -4.60 19.50 0.24
CA VAL A 227 -4.92 18.48 -0.78
C VAL A 227 -5.73 19.06 -1.93
N LYS A 228 -6.74 19.90 -1.66
CA LYS A 228 -7.50 20.59 -2.71
C LYS A 228 -6.65 21.59 -3.50
N THR A 229 -5.72 22.28 -2.84
CA THR A 229 -4.87 23.31 -3.45
C THR A 229 -3.88 22.70 -4.44
N PHE A 230 -3.27 21.56 -4.09
CA PHE A 230 -2.33 20.87 -4.96
C PHE A 230 -3.02 19.91 -5.94
N GLY A 231 -4.23 19.47 -5.61
CA GLY A 231 -5.03 18.54 -6.40
C GLY A 231 -5.66 19.14 -7.66
N PRO A 232 -6.40 18.32 -8.41
CA PRO A 232 -7.11 18.74 -9.62
C PRO A 232 -8.42 19.51 -9.34
N GLU A 233 -8.70 19.85 -8.07
CA GLU A 233 -9.91 20.53 -7.66
C GLU A 233 -9.78 22.05 -7.72
N GLU A 234 -10.91 22.74 -7.60
CA GLU A 234 -10.90 24.17 -7.37
C GLU A 234 -10.25 24.48 -6.01
N ALA A 235 -9.29 25.39 -6.01
CA ALA A 235 -8.59 25.80 -4.80
C ALA A 235 -9.58 26.34 -3.76
N PRO A 236 -9.45 25.95 -2.48
CA PRO A 236 -10.39 26.32 -1.44
C PRO A 236 -10.32 27.82 -1.13
N GLY A 237 -11.48 28.42 -0.85
CA GLY A 237 -11.60 29.81 -0.42
C GLY A 237 -11.63 29.95 1.10
N LYS A 238 -12.56 30.75 1.63
CA LYS A 238 -12.79 30.83 3.09
C LYS A 238 -13.33 29.53 3.68
N GLU A 239 -14.11 28.78 2.91
CA GLU A 239 -14.58 27.42 3.25
C GLU A 239 -13.83 26.40 2.38
N ILE A 240 -13.79 25.14 2.81
CA ILE A 240 -13.21 24.05 2.02
C ILE A 240 -13.98 23.89 0.71
N GLY A 241 -15.31 23.97 0.78
CA GLY A 241 -16.20 23.93 -0.37
C GLY A 241 -16.44 22.52 -0.93
N PRO A 242 -17.38 22.40 -1.89
CA PRO A 242 -17.64 21.15 -2.58
C PRO A 242 -16.40 20.70 -3.37
N GLY A 243 -16.36 19.41 -3.70
CA GLY A 243 -15.22 18.77 -4.30
C GLY A 243 -15.58 17.54 -5.11
N ILE A 244 -14.55 16.90 -5.67
CA ILE A 244 -14.71 15.63 -6.40
C ILE A 244 -14.44 14.40 -5.55
N TYR A 245 -13.83 14.59 -4.37
CA TYR A 245 -13.47 13.52 -3.45
C TYR A 245 -14.32 13.53 -2.17
N ASP A 246 -14.50 12.34 -1.60
CA ASP A 246 -14.97 12.13 -0.25
C ASP A 246 -13.75 11.99 0.68
N TYR A 247 -13.71 12.72 1.78
CA TYR A 247 -12.58 12.74 2.71
C TYR A 247 -12.96 12.06 4.02
N LEU A 248 -12.05 11.22 4.52
CA LEU A 248 -12.00 10.76 5.90
C LEU A 248 -10.72 11.32 6.51
N VAL A 249 -10.83 12.05 7.61
CA VAL A 249 -9.71 12.78 8.22
C VAL A 249 -9.58 12.35 9.67
N GLY A 250 -8.47 11.70 10.01
CA GLY A 250 -8.15 11.29 11.37
C GLY A 250 -6.93 12.02 11.90
N VAL A 251 -7.02 12.48 13.14
CA VAL A 251 -5.92 13.10 13.87
C VAL A 251 -5.67 12.30 15.13
N TYR A 252 -4.43 11.85 15.32
CA TYR A 252 -4.06 10.87 16.33
C TYR A 252 -2.84 11.32 17.13
N TYR A 253 -2.73 10.81 18.35
CA TYR A 253 -1.47 10.83 19.08
C TYR A 253 -0.54 9.71 18.60
N PRO A 254 0.77 9.73 18.96
CA PRO A 254 1.73 8.71 18.51
C PRO A 254 1.44 7.29 18.99
N ASN A 255 0.60 7.12 20.02
CA ASN A 255 0.13 5.81 20.48
C ASN A 255 -1.10 5.28 19.71
N GLY A 256 -1.61 6.05 18.73
CA GLY A 256 -2.80 5.72 17.95
C GLY A 256 -4.12 6.18 18.57
N ASP A 257 -4.12 6.81 19.74
CA ASP A 257 -5.34 7.36 20.33
C ASP A 257 -5.90 8.48 19.45
N THR A 258 -7.20 8.42 19.18
CA THR A 258 -7.89 9.41 18.35
C THR A 258 -8.10 10.72 19.11
N VAL A 259 -7.67 11.82 18.51
CA VAL A 259 -7.91 13.19 19.02
C VAL A 259 -9.14 13.79 18.35
N ALA A 260 -9.24 13.66 17.03
CA ALA A 260 -10.39 14.07 16.23
C ALA A 260 -10.54 13.15 15.01
N LEU A 261 -11.78 12.87 14.61
CA LEU A 261 -12.08 12.11 13.41
C LEU A 261 -13.25 12.77 12.71
N GLY A 262 -13.06 13.16 11.46
CA GLY A 262 -14.09 13.83 10.68
C GLY A 262 -14.24 13.25 9.29
N ALA A 263 -15.38 13.51 8.67
CA ALA A 263 -15.63 13.13 7.29
C ALA A 263 -16.26 14.28 6.50
N LYS A 264 -15.91 14.37 5.22
CA LYS A 264 -16.51 15.32 4.29
C LYS A 264 -16.85 14.60 2.99
N VAL A 265 -18.14 14.53 2.68
CA VAL A 265 -18.57 14.08 1.36
C VAL A 265 -18.34 15.17 0.29
N SER A 266 -18.21 14.75 -0.96
CA SER A 266 -17.91 15.57 -2.13
C SER A 266 -18.83 16.79 -2.27
N ASN A 267 -20.13 16.64 -1.99
CA ASN A 267 -21.10 17.75 -2.05
C ASN A 267 -21.15 18.65 -0.80
N ALA A 268 -20.47 18.29 0.29
CA ALA A 268 -20.43 19.08 1.52
C ALA A 268 -19.42 20.23 1.41
N ARG A 269 -19.65 21.30 2.18
CA ARG A 269 -18.79 22.50 2.20
C ARG A 269 -17.72 22.50 3.30
N ALA A 270 -17.90 21.65 4.31
CA ALA A 270 -17.03 21.55 5.48
C ALA A 270 -16.96 20.09 5.96
N ILE A 271 -15.97 19.79 6.79
CA ILE A 271 -15.83 18.51 7.49
C ILE A 271 -16.89 18.44 8.59
N HIS A 272 -17.53 17.28 8.73
CA HIS A 272 -18.29 16.95 9.91
C HIS A 272 -17.37 16.19 10.86
N TRP A 273 -17.05 16.85 11.98
CA TRP A 273 -16.18 16.36 13.04
C TRP A 273 -16.94 15.60 14.12
#